data_AF-A0A4Z0M5M6-F1
#
_entry.id   AF-A0A4Z0M5M6-F1
#
_cell.length_a   1.000
_cell.length_b   1.000
_cell.length_c   1.000
_cell.angle_alpha   90.00
_cell.angle_beta   90.00
_cell.angle_gamma   90.00
#
_symmetry.space_group_name_H-M   'P 1'
#
loop_
_entity.id
_entity.type
_entity.pdbx_description
1 polymer ?
#
loop_
_entity_poly.entity_id
_entity_poly.type
_entity_poly.pdbx_seq_one_letter_code
_entity_poly.pdbx_strand_id
1 'polypeptide(L)'
;MQRPTTTRRVLSLLALACALAAGTAQAQQAPRHNQWYLATSISVFDAVAGKSYSAPNRALIGQLVDASDDCDRFDLAAFSASNGARAAVVFERPACGGELVSDYHARKGRRGEWEMTVYSTVAGGAVTLSWDSFHALKRSARGGEVSYRETPTRNSQTLQNLHLVDLETLEVIDALGADGRPNSYTFTLDGQTRRDFRWVLGNVKSRAFKPIVRAASASAAVGSTRAVAPTAAGKFGLPPAAN
;
A
#
# COMPACT_ATOMS: atom_id res chain seq x y z
N MET A 1 -42.09 -81.76 48.81
CA MET A 1 -41.57 -80.48 49.35
C MET A 1 -41.04 -79.64 48.20
N GLN A 2 -41.84 -78.68 47.75
CA GLN A 2 -41.50 -77.72 46.68
C GLN A 2 -40.73 -76.55 47.30
N ARG A 3 -39.64 -76.11 46.66
CA ARG A 3 -38.95 -74.85 46.97
C ARG A 3 -38.78 -74.02 45.70
N PRO A 4 -38.84 -72.68 45.81
CA PRO A 4 -39.28 -71.80 44.75
C PRO A 4 -38.14 -71.29 43.87
N THR A 5 -38.52 -70.99 42.63
CA THR A 5 -37.77 -70.33 41.57
C THR A 5 -37.49 -68.86 41.93
N THR A 6 -36.21 -68.49 42.02
CA THR A 6 -35.79 -67.10 42.25
C THR A 6 -35.50 -66.41 40.92
N THR A 7 -36.46 -65.60 40.47
CA THR A 7 -36.39 -64.74 39.29
C THR A 7 -35.41 -63.57 39.56
N ARG A 8 -34.22 -63.58 38.94
CA ARG A 8 -33.33 -62.40 38.92
C ARG A 8 -33.80 -61.42 37.85
N ARG A 9 -34.31 -60.26 38.30
CA ARG A 9 -34.56 -59.10 37.43
C ARG A 9 -33.23 -58.43 37.09
N VAL A 10 -33.00 -58.26 35.79
CA VAL A 10 -31.95 -57.44 35.20
C VAL A 10 -32.35 -55.97 35.36
N LEU A 11 -31.58 -55.21 36.15
CA LEU A 11 -31.64 -53.74 36.14
C LEU A 11 -30.49 -53.25 35.26
N SER A 12 -30.78 -53.01 33.98
CA SER A 12 -29.90 -52.26 33.09
C SER A 12 -30.04 -50.78 33.40
N LEU A 13 -29.16 -50.24 34.23
CA LEU A 13 -28.96 -48.79 34.37
C LEU A 13 -28.24 -48.28 33.11
N LEU A 14 -29.01 -47.86 32.11
CA LEU A 14 -28.50 -47.01 31.03
C LEU A 14 -28.26 -45.62 31.62
N ALA A 15 -27.01 -45.35 32.01
CA ALA A 15 -26.55 -43.99 32.29
C ALA A 15 -26.43 -43.25 30.95
N LEU A 16 -27.43 -42.42 30.63
CA LEU A 16 -27.40 -41.50 29.50
C LEU A 16 -26.47 -40.34 29.86
N ALA A 17 -25.17 -40.51 29.62
CA ALA A 17 -24.20 -39.43 29.70
C ALA A 17 -24.37 -38.51 28.47
N CYS A 18 -25.20 -37.47 28.60
CA CYS A 18 -25.17 -36.32 27.69
C CYS A 18 -23.86 -35.55 27.94
N ALA A 19 -22.77 -35.99 27.32
CA ALA A 19 -21.57 -35.19 27.17
C ALA A 19 -21.89 -34.04 26.20
N LEU A 20 -22.32 -32.90 26.76
CA LEU A 20 -22.29 -31.61 26.07
C LEU A 20 -20.82 -31.26 25.83
N ALA A 21 -20.25 -31.80 24.76
CA ALA A 21 -19.03 -31.28 24.18
C ALA A 21 -19.38 -29.89 23.66
N ALA A 22 -19.15 -28.87 24.50
CA ALA A 22 -19.03 -27.49 24.07
C ALA A 22 -17.80 -27.43 23.16
N GLY A 23 -17.98 -27.83 21.90
CA GLY A 23 -17.04 -27.58 20.83
C GLY A 23 -16.92 -26.08 20.73
N THR A 24 -15.86 -25.53 21.32
CA THR A 24 -15.39 -24.20 20.99
C THR A 24 -15.07 -24.26 19.51
N ALA A 25 -16.03 -23.83 18.69
CA ALA A 25 -15.78 -23.51 17.30
C ALA A 25 -14.69 -22.43 17.36
N GLN A 26 -13.43 -22.85 17.23
CA GLN A 26 -12.34 -21.96 16.89
C GLN A 26 -12.75 -21.39 15.56
N ALA A 27 -13.36 -20.19 15.61
CA ALA A 27 -13.66 -19.39 14.45
C ALA A 27 -12.37 -19.36 13.65
N GLN A 28 -12.37 -20.12 12.56
CA GLN A 28 -11.23 -20.32 11.68
C GLN A 28 -10.92 -18.92 11.17
N GLN A 29 -9.95 -18.26 11.81
CA GLN A 29 -9.61 -16.88 11.50
C GLN A 29 -9.28 -16.87 10.03
N ALA A 30 -10.14 -16.21 9.24
CA ALA A 30 -9.90 -16.04 7.82
C ALA A 30 -8.44 -15.60 7.64
N PRO A 31 -7.71 -16.18 6.68
CA PRO A 31 -6.29 -15.93 6.49
C PRO A 31 -6.05 -14.42 6.53
N ARG A 32 -5.28 -13.96 7.52
CA ARG A 32 -5.05 -12.54 7.76
C ARG A 32 -4.46 -11.95 6.49
N HIS A 33 -5.20 -11.05 5.84
CA HIS A 33 -4.70 -10.33 4.69
C HIS A 33 -3.50 -9.49 5.14
N ASN A 34 -2.33 -9.75 4.55
CA ASN A 34 -1.15 -8.93 4.77
C ASN A 34 -1.41 -7.55 4.15
N GLN A 35 -1.85 -6.61 4.97
CA GLN A 35 -1.97 -5.20 4.61
C GLN A 35 -0.63 -4.55 4.85
N TRP A 36 -0.23 -3.63 3.98
CA TRP A 36 1.08 -3.04 4.02
C TRP A 36 1.12 -1.73 3.24
N TYR A 37 2.14 -0.94 3.49
CA TYR A 37 2.51 0.16 2.61
C TYR A 37 4.02 0.33 2.52
N LEU A 38 4.48 0.89 1.41
CA LEU A 38 5.84 1.39 1.21
C LEU A 38 5.78 2.91 1.09
N ALA A 39 6.64 3.59 1.85
CA ALA A 39 6.86 5.03 1.70
C ALA A 39 8.12 5.29 0.88
N THR A 40 8.01 6.19 -0.09
CA THR A 40 9.10 6.60 -0.97
C THR A 40 9.32 8.11 -0.86
N SER A 41 10.55 8.52 -0.62
CA SER A 41 10.98 9.92 -0.73
C SER A 41 11.71 10.16 -2.05
N ILE A 42 11.79 11.43 -2.43
CA ILE A 42 12.51 11.88 -3.60
C ILE A 42 13.41 13.06 -3.24
N SER A 43 14.63 13.03 -3.76
CA SER A 43 15.53 14.16 -3.79
C SER A 43 16.09 14.39 -5.19
N VAL A 44 16.55 15.61 -5.46
CA VAL A 44 17.26 15.96 -6.70
C VAL A 44 18.50 16.78 -6.35
N PHE A 45 19.63 16.41 -6.94
CA PHE A 45 20.88 17.16 -6.85
C PHE A 45 21.05 18.06 -8.07
N ASP A 46 21.14 19.36 -7.83
CA ASP A 46 21.47 20.37 -8.83
C ASP A 46 22.99 20.56 -8.86
N ALA A 47 23.63 20.04 -9.91
CA ALA A 47 25.08 20.14 -10.09
C ALA A 47 25.56 21.57 -10.36
N VAL A 48 24.70 22.42 -10.93
CA VAL A 48 25.02 23.83 -11.22
C VAL A 48 25.00 24.65 -9.92
N ALA A 49 23.97 24.45 -9.09
CA ALA A 49 23.87 25.10 -7.79
C ALA A 49 24.70 24.43 -6.68
N GLY A 50 25.19 23.21 -6.91
CA GLY A 50 25.88 22.39 -5.90
C GLY A 50 24.97 22.03 -4.71
N LYS A 51 23.66 21.85 -4.93
CA LYS A 51 22.65 21.74 -3.87
C LYS A 51 21.66 20.62 -4.10
N SER A 52 21.29 19.92 -3.01
CA SER A 52 20.20 18.93 -3.01
C SER A 52 18.88 19.56 -2.55
N TYR A 53 17.78 19.11 -3.17
CA TYR A 53 16.42 19.47 -2.82
C TYR A 53 15.61 18.20 -2.57
N SER A 54 14.88 18.13 -1.47
CA SER A 54 14.00 16.99 -1.18
C SER A 54 12.53 17.42 -1.20
N ALA A 55 11.65 16.55 -1.69
CA ALA A 55 10.22 16.80 -1.57
C ALA A 55 9.79 16.72 -0.10
N PRO A 56 8.87 17.60 0.35
CA PRO A 56 8.37 17.56 1.73
C PRO A 56 7.45 16.36 1.99
N ASN A 57 6.80 15.85 0.94
CA ASN A 57 5.85 14.74 1.02
C ASN A 57 6.49 13.45 0.51
N ARG A 58 6.03 12.33 1.07
CA ARG A 58 6.41 10.97 0.64
C ARG A 58 5.29 10.40 -0.20
N ALA A 59 5.63 9.73 -1.29
CA ALA A 59 4.69 8.91 -2.04
C ALA A 59 4.44 7.59 -1.30
N LEU A 60 3.19 7.15 -1.26
CA LEU A 60 2.80 5.91 -0.58
C LEU A 60 2.13 4.95 -1.56
N ILE A 61 2.62 3.72 -1.63
CA ILE A 61 1.88 2.62 -2.28
C ILE A 61 1.55 1.56 -1.26
N GLY A 62 0.48 0.80 -1.49
CA GLY A 62 0.18 -0.31 -0.60
C GLY A 62 -1.06 -1.09 -0.92
N GLN A 63 -1.38 -1.99 0.02
CA GLN A 63 -2.58 -2.80 -0.01
C GLN A 63 -3.32 -2.67 1.32
N LEU A 64 -4.56 -2.19 1.24
CA LEU A 64 -5.48 -2.09 2.36
C LEU A 64 -6.74 -2.88 2.03
N VAL A 65 -7.32 -3.56 3.02
CA VAL A 65 -8.54 -4.34 2.78
C VAL A 65 -9.74 -3.44 2.50
N ASP A 66 -9.72 -2.20 3.02
CA ASP A 66 -10.78 -1.22 2.80
C ASP A 66 -10.53 -0.30 1.61
N ALA A 67 -9.39 -0.44 0.91
CA ALA A 67 -9.13 0.37 -0.27
C ALA A 67 -9.95 -0.13 -1.47
N SER A 68 -10.23 0.77 -2.38
CA SER A 68 -10.86 0.52 -3.66
C SER A 68 -9.84 0.67 -4.79
N ASP A 69 -10.17 0.16 -5.98
CA ASP A 69 -9.44 0.52 -7.20
C ASP A 69 -10.01 1.79 -7.84
N ASP A 70 -11.19 2.22 -7.37
CA ASP A 70 -11.79 3.52 -7.63
C ASP A 70 -11.37 4.52 -6.54
N CYS A 71 -11.80 5.78 -6.66
CA CYS A 71 -11.46 6.82 -5.70
C CYS A 71 -12.02 6.57 -4.31
N ASP A 72 -11.17 6.66 -3.30
CA ASP A 72 -11.53 6.47 -1.91
C ASP A 72 -10.81 7.46 -0.96
N ARG A 73 -10.96 7.24 0.36
CA ARG A 73 -10.37 8.11 1.38
C ARG A 73 -8.85 7.97 1.55
N PHE A 74 -8.27 6.91 1.01
CA PHE A 74 -6.84 6.61 1.03
C PHE A 74 -6.11 7.22 -0.16
N ASP A 75 -6.83 7.73 -1.15
CA ASP A 75 -6.33 8.56 -2.24
C ASP A 75 -6.08 9.98 -1.75
N LEU A 76 -4.88 10.19 -1.20
CA LEU A 76 -4.47 11.49 -0.71
C LEU A 76 -4.09 12.35 -1.90
N ALA A 77 -4.83 13.44 -2.09
CA ALA A 77 -4.50 14.44 -3.09
C ALA A 77 -3.01 14.80 -2.96
N ALA A 78 -2.28 14.65 -4.06
CA ALA A 78 -1.10 15.44 -4.22
C ALA A 78 -1.61 16.87 -4.20
N PHE A 79 -0.81 17.79 -3.70
CA PHE A 79 -1.15 19.20 -3.82
C PHE A 79 -1.21 19.66 -5.31
N SER A 80 -1.02 18.71 -6.25
CA SER A 80 -0.52 18.77 -7.62
C SER A 80 0.77 19.55 -7.70
N ALA A 81 1.67 19.35 -8.66
CA ALA A 81 2.55 20.49 -8.99
C ALA A 81 3.38 21.05 -7.79
N SER A 82 3.53 20.24 -6.73
CA SER A 82 4.25 20.34 -5.45
C SER A 82 4.45 21.70 -4.76
N ASN A 83 3.63 22.71 -5.07
CA ASN A 83 3.71 24.07 -4.54
C ASN A 83 5.14 24.68 -4.57
N GLY A 84 5.84 24.47 -5.68
CA GLY A 84 7.21 24.97 -5.88
C GLY A 84 8.33 24.00 -5.46
N ALA A 85 8.02 22.74 -5.11
CA ALA A 85 9.10 21.77 -4.90
C ALA A 85 9.86 21.49 -6.21
N ARG A 86 11.14 21.17 -6.07
CA ARG A 86 12.05 20.93 -7.20
C ARG A 86 11.93 19.51 -7.78
N ALA A 87 11.31 18.61 -7.03
CA ALA A 87 11.00 17.25 -7.46
C ALA A 87 9.75 16.73 -6.74
N ALA A 88 9.03 15.81 -7.36
CA ALA A 88 7.83 15.18 -6.80
C ALA A 88 7.63 13.76 -7.35
N VAL A 89 6.93 12.93 -6.58
CA VAL A 89 6.39 11.64 -7.02
C VAL A 89 4.87 11.72 -6.89
N VAL A 90 4.14 11.42 -7.96
CA VAL A 90 2.68 11.46 -7.97
C VAL A 90 2.08 10.23 -8.66
N PHE A 91 0.87 9.87 -8.26
CA PHE A 91 0.02 8.89 -8.93
C PHE A 91 -1.10 9.64 -9.64
N GLU A 92 -1.26 9.43 -10.94
CA GLU A 92 -2.28 10.16 -11.71
C GLU A 92 -3.57 9.36 -11.81
N ARG A 93 -4.63 9.89 -11.20
CA ARG A 93 -5.99 9.34 -11.19
C ARG A 93 -6.97 10.46 -11.56
N PRO A 94 -7.28 10.67 -12.85
CA PRO A 94 -8.22 11.72 -13.28
C PRO A 94 -9.59 11.62 -12.61
N ALA A 95 -10.07 10.40 -12.37
CA ALA A 95 -11.32 10.16 -11.65
C ALA A 95 -11.31 10.68 -10.20
N CYS A 96 -10.12 10.82 -9.60
CA CYS A 96 -9.92 11.17 -8.18
C CYS A 96 -9.42 12.59 -7.99
N GLY A 97 -9.61 13.47 -8.99
CA GLY A 97 -9.18 14.86 -8.93
C GLY A 97 -7.75 15.11 -9.42
N GLY A 98 -7.11 14.15 -10.10
CA GLY A 98 -5.83 14.36 -10.80
C GLY A 98 -4.66 13.69 -10.10
N GLU A 99 -3.72 14.48 -9.58
CA GLU A 99 -2.47 13.98 -8.98
C GLU A 99 -2.68 13.60 -7.50
N LEU A 100 -2.17 12.43 -7.11
CA LEU A 100 -2.22 11.87 -5.75
C LEU A 100 -0.80 11.61 -5.19
N VAL A 101 -0.62 11.66 -3.87
CA VAL A 101 0.62 11.20 -3.19
C VAL A 101 0.49 9.80 -2.62
N SER A 102 -0.68 9.17 -2.75
CA SER A 102 -0.86 7.77 -2.39
C SER A 102 -1.73 7.03 -3.39
N ASP A 103 -1.46 5.73 -3.52
CA ASP A 103 -2.26 4.80 -4.31
C ASP A 103 -2.31 3.45 -3.58
N TYR A 104 -3.48 3.13 -3.02
CA TYR A 104 -3.72 1.89 -2.29
C TYR A 104 -4.75 1.06 -3.04
N HIS A 105 -4.53 -0.24 -3.18
CA HIS A 105 -5.54 -1.13 -3.79
C HIS A 105 -6.06 -2.15 -2.78
N ALA A 106 -7.31 -2.57 -3.00
CA ALA A 106 -7.78 -3.82 -2.43
C ALA A 106 -6.96 -4.98 -3.00
N ARG A 107 -6.71 -5.99 -2.17
CA ARG A 107 -6.04 -7.21 -2.63
C ARG A 107 -6.96 -8.01 -3.56
N LYS A 108 -6.78 -7.89 -4.88
CA LYS A 108 -7.47 -8.73 -5.87
C LYS A 108 -6.70 -10.00 -6.27
N GLY A 109 -5.48 -10.19 -5.76
CA GLY A 109 -4.65 -11.35 -6.10
C GLY A 109 -3.28 -11.39 -5.40
N ARG A 110 -2.33 -12.10 -6.02
CA ARG A 110 -0.90 -12.14 -5.60
C ARG A 110 -0.03 -11.10 -6.32
N ARG A 111 -0.60 -10.38 -7.29
CA ARG A 111 0.07 -9.34 -8.05
C ARG A 111 -0.66 -8.02 -7.83
N GLY A 112 0.10 -6.94 -7.83
CA GLY A 112 -0.36 -5.56 -7.78
C GLY A 112 0.59 -4.72 -8.62
N GLU A 113 0.07 -3.69 -9.25
CA GLU A 113 0.82 -2.78 -10.10
C GLU A 113 0.40 -1.35 -9.72
N TRP A 114 1.36 -0.48 -9.41
CA TRP A 114 1.11 0.94 -9.10
C TRP A 114 1.89 1.79 -10.08
N GLU A 115 1.19 2.68 -10.77
CA GLU A 115 1.77 3.52 -11.80
C GLU A 115 2.03 4.90 -11.22
N MET A 116 3.28 5.36 -11.32
CA MET A 116 3.67 6.65 -10.77
C MET A 116 4.51 7.45 -11.75
N THR A 117 4.49 8.76 -11.57
CA THR A 117 5.30 9.71 -12.33
C THR A 117 6.22 10.46 -11.39
N VAL A 118 7.48 10.54 -11.77
CA VAL A 118 8.45 11.42 -11.13
C VAL A 118 8.56 12.69 -11.94
N TYR A 119 8.45 13.83 -11.27
CA TYR A 119 8.63 15.16 -11.85
C TYR A 119 9.90 15.81 -11.27
N SER A 120 10.63 16.58 -12.07
CA SER A 120 11.63 17.53 -11.58
C SER A 120 11.72 18.78 -12.46
N THR A 121 11.96 19.91 -11.79
CA THR A 121 12.21 21.21 -12.44
C THR A 121 13.70 21.56 -12.52
N VAL A 122 14.59 20.67 -12.07
CA VAL A 122 16.05 20.85 -12.11
C VAL A 122 16.59 20.19 -13.37
N ALA A 123 16.88 21.00 -14.38
CA ALA A 123 17.41 20.52 -15.65
C ALA A 123 18.75 19.78 -15.45
N GLY A 124 18.84 18.54 -15.96
CA GLY A 124 20.03 17.71 -15.81
C GLY A 124 20.35 17.26 -14.38
N GLY A 125 19.44 17.50 -13.42
CA GLY A 125 19.63 17.08 -12.04
C GLY A 125 19.59 15.56 -11.88
N ALA A 126 20.42 15.04 -10.97
CA ALA A 126 20.38 13.65 -10.57
C ALA A 126 19.25 13.45 -9.55
N VAL A 127 18.23 12.69 -9.91
CA VAL A 127 17.06 12.40 -9.10
C VAL A 127 17.25 11.07 -8.37
N THR A 128 17.08 11.05 -7.06
CA THR A 128 17.14 9.84 -6.24
C THR A 128 15.78 9.55 -5.62
N LEU A 129 15.22 8.38 -5.94
CA LEU A 129 14.10 7.78 -5.22
C LEU A 129 14.63 6.90 -4.10
N SER A 130 14.17 7.12 -2.87
CA SER A 130 14.56 6.30 -1.71
C SER A 130 13.35 5.63 -1.08
N TRP A 131 13.43 4.34 -0.80
CA TRP A 131 12.32 3.59 -0.22
C TRP A 131 12.39 3.63 1.31
N ASP A 132 12.11 4.78 1.89
CA ASP A 132 12.38 5.09 3.31
C ASP A 132 11.95 4.00 4.31
N SER A 133 10.75 3.42 4.11
CA SER A 133 10.21 2.46 5.06
C SER A 133 9.09 1.62 4.48
N PHE A 134 9.11 0.34 4.84
CA PHE A 134 8.02 -0.61 4.60
C PHE A 134 7.34 -0.97 5.93
N HIS A 135 6.02 -1.00 5.95
CA HIS A 135 5.24 -1.27 7.16
C HIS A 135 4.20 -2.34 6.90
N ALA A 136 4.12 -3.32 7.79
CA ALA A 136 2.96 -4.18 7.90
C ALA A 136 1.86 -3.45 8.67
N LEU A 137 0.62 -3.67 8.26
CA LEU A 137 -0.56 -3.01 8.83
C LEU A 137 -1.49 -4.03 9.47
N LYS A 138 -1.89 -3.74 10.71
CA LYS A 138 -2.94 -4.46 11.41
C LYS A 138 -4.16 -3.56 11.54
N ARG A 139 -5.18 -3.84 10.73
CA ARG A 139 -6.49 -3.20 10.82
C ARG A 139 -7.17 -3.53 12.15
N SER A 140 -7.79 -2.53 12.75
CA SER A 140 -8.68 -2.65 13.90
C SER A 140 -9.98 -1.93 13.59
N ALA A 141 -11.11 -2.47 14.05
CA ALA A 141 -12.41 -1.82 13.94
C ALA A 141 -13.08 -1.82 15.30
N ARG A 142 -13.45 -0.64 15.81
CA ARG A 142 -14.13 -0.48 17.10
C ARG A 142 -15.20 0.59 16.97
N GLY A 143 -16.45 0.25 17.30
CA GLY A 143 -17.56 1.22 17.23
C GLY A 143 -17.82 1.79 15.84
N GLY A 144 -17.52 1.05 14.77
CA GLY A 144 -17.64 1.52 13.38
C GLY A 144 -16.44 2.32 12.86
N GLU A 145 -15.52 2.72 13.73
CA GLU A 145 -14.28 3.39 13.33
C GLU A 145 -13.22 2.37 12.93
N VAL A 146 -12.55 2.63 11.80
CA VAL A 146 -11.46 1.82 11.27
C VAL A 146 -10.14 2.52 11.52
N SER A 147 -9.19 1.80 12.11
CA SER A 147 -7.83 2.27 12.31
C SER A 147 -6.79 1.22 11.91
N TYR A 148 -5.56 1.67 11.68
CA TYR A 148 -4.45 0.84 11.28
C TYR A 148 -3.30 1.00 12.27
N ARG A 149 -2.83 -0.12 12.82
CA ARG A 149 -1.58 -0.16 13.56
C ARG A 149 -0.45 -0.50 12.61
N GLU A 150 0.56 0.35 12.56
CA GLU A 150 1.75 0.17 11.74
C GLU A 150 2.81 -0.63 12.48
N THR A 151 3.54 -1.48 11.77
CA THR A 151 4.71 -2.19 12.28
C THR A 151 5.81 -2.12 11.23
N PRO A 152 6.88 -1.33 11.48
CA PRO A 152 8.02 -1.25 10.57
C PRO A 152 8.59 -2.66 10.34
N THR A 153 8.76 -3.04 9.08
CA THR A 153 9.25 -4.37 8.71
C THR A 153 10.37 -4.21 7.69
N ARG A 154 11.55 -4.74 8.00
CA ARG A 154 12.75 -4.58 7.14
C ARG A 154 12.95 -5.72 6.14
N ASN A 155 12.41 -6.89 6.43
CA ASN A 155 12.61 -8.10 5.63
C ASN A 155 11.30 -8.87 5.53
N SER A 156 10.38 -8.40 4.69
CA SER A 156 9.10 -9.07 4.44
C SER A 156 9.13 -9.77 3.09
N GLN A 157 8.40 -10.89 2.97
CA GLN A 157 8.23 -11.57 1.68
C GLN A 157 7.57 -10.66 0.64
N THR A 158 6.73 -9.71 1.08
CA THR A 158 6.14 -8.70 0.19
C THR A 158 7.23 -7.80 -0.38
N LEU A 159 8.10 -7.25 0.48
CA LEU A 159 9.18 -6.34 0.08
C LEU A 159 10.20 -7.05 -0.83
N GLN A 160 10.54 -8.31 -0.53
CA GLN A 160 11.42 -9.13 -1.40
C GLN A 160 10.86 -9.37 -2.80
N ASN A 161 9.54 -9.32 -2.97
CA ASN A 161 8.87 -9.54 -4.25
C ASN A 161 8.38 -8.25 -4.89
N LEU A 162 8.73 -7.09 -4.34
CA LEU A 162 8.31 -5.81 -4.87
C LEU A 162 9.44 -5.26 -5.74
N HIS A 163 9.11 -4.75 -6.92
CA HIS A 163 10.08 -4.25 -7.88
C HIS A 163 9.61 -2.91 -8.45
N LEU A 164 10.52 -1.97 -8.60
CA LEU A 164 10.30 -0.75 -9.35
C LEU A 164 10.75 -0.97 -10.80
N VAL A 165 9.88 -0.71 -11.77
CA VAL A 165 10.22 -0.75 -13.18
C VAL A 165 10.32 0.68 -13.70
N ASP A 166 11.48 1.02 -14.24
CA ASP A 166 11.71 2.25 -14.98
C ASP A 166 11.21 2.07 -16.41
N LEU A 167 10.15 2.79 -16.80
CA LEU A 167 9.51 2.55 -18.10
C LEU A 167 10.29 3.16 -19.27
N GLU A 168 11.28 4.02 -19.00
CA GLU A 168 12.15 4.61 -20.02
C GLU A 168 13.32 3.69 -20.34
N THR A 169 14.04 3.20 -19.32
CA THR A 169 15.20 2.30 -19.51
C THR A 169 14.83 0.81 -19.51
N LEU A 170 13.60 0.47 -19.14
CA LEU A 170 13.14 -0.90 -18.91
C LEU A 170 13.92 -1.63 -17.80
N GLU A 171 14.60 -0.87 -16.94
CA GLU A 171 15.33 -1.41 -15.80
C GLU A 171 14.36 -1.88 -14.71
N VAL A 172 14.72 -2.99 -14.05
CA VAL A 172 13.98 -3.54 -12.92
C VAL A 172 14.84 -3.39 -11.68
N ILE A 173 14.34 -2.66 -10.69
CA ILE A 173 15.05 -2.36 -9.44
C ILE A 173 14.30 -3.04 -8.29
N ASP A 174 14.95 -3.98 -7.61
CA ASP A 174 14.35 -4.75 -6.51
C ASP A 174 14.15 -3.90 -5.26
N ALA A 175 12.95 -3.91 -4.67
CA ALA A 175 12.57 -3.13 -3.48
C ALA A 175 13.42 -3.42 -2.21
N LEU A 176 14.23 -4.47 -2.24
CA LEU A 176 15.19 -4.81 -1.20
C LEU A 176 16.60 -4.85 -1.81
N GLY A 177 17.52 -4.06 -1.26
CA GLY A 177 18.92 -4.09 -1.63
C GLY A 177 19.63 -5.36 -1.16
N ALA A 178 20.84 -5.58 -1.66
CA ALA A 178 21.67 -6.74 -1.31
C ALA A 178 22.02 -6.83 0.18
N ASP A 179 21.96 -5.71 0.91
CA ASP A 179 22.18 -5.63 2.36
C ASP A 179 20.91 -5.95 3.18
N GLY A 180 19.82 -6.34 2.52
CA GLY A 180 18.53 -6.65 3.15
C GLY A 180 17.81 -5.41 3.68
N ARG A 181 18.13 -4.21 3.19
CA ARG A 181 17.45 -2.96 3.52
C ARG A 181 16.69 -2.44 2.30
N PRO A 182 15.68 -1.57 2.50
CA PRO A 182 15.10 -0.85 1.37
C PRO A 182 16.19 -0.10 0.60
N ASN A 183 16.24 -0.31 -0.72
CA ASN A 183 17.20 0.31 -1.63
C ASN A 183 16.77 1.74 -2.01
N SER A 184 17.57 2.33 -2.90
CA SER A 184 17.25 3.56 -3.62
C SER A 184 17.60 3.39 -5.09
N TYR A 185 17.13 4.31 -5.92
CA TYR A 185 17.44 4.35 -7.35
C TYR A 185 17.70 5.80 -7.77
N THR A 186 18.83 6.03 -8.44
CA THR A 186 19.24 7.36 -8.91
C THR A 186 19.32 7.37 -10.43
N PHE A 187 18.71 8.38 -11.04
CA PHE A 187 18.62 8.52 -12.49
C PHE A 187 18.58 10.00 -12.89
N THR A 188 18.67 10.26 -14.19
CA THR A 188 18.48 11.58 -14.79
C THR A 188 17.18 11.60 -15.60
N LEU A 189 16.62 12.79 -15.82
CA LEU A 189 15.45 12.96 -16.68
C LEU A 189 15.82 13.27 -18.13
N ASP A 190 17.11 13.30 -18.48
CA ASP A 190 17.61 13.45 -19.86
C ASP A 190 16.96 14.62 -20.65
N GLY A 191 16.78 15.75 -19.97
CA GLY A 191 16.17 16.97 -20.52
C GLY A 191 14.63 17.00 -20.45
N GLN A 192 14.00 15.91 -20.05
CA GLN A 192 12.57 15.86 -19.73
C GLN A 192 12.31 16.43 -18.33
N THR A 193 11.05 16.78 -18.07
CA THR A 193 10.58 17.22 -16.75
C THR A 193 9.86 16.11 -15.98
N ARG A 194 9.66 14.95 -16.63
CA ARG A 194 8.96 13.81 -16.07
C ARG A 194 9.56 12.48 -16.51
N ARG A 195 9.37 11.44 -15.70
CA ARG A 195 9.71 10.05 -16.02
C ARG A 195 8.73 9.09 -15.34
N ASP A 196 8.35 8.05 -16.06
CA ASP A 196 7.29 7.15 -15.64
C ASP A 196 7.84 5.85 -15.07
N PHE A 197 7.18 5.37 -14.02
CA PHE A 197 7.57 4.18 -13.30
C PHE A 197 6.36 3.30 -13.00
N ARG A 198 6.61 2.01 -12.83
CA ARG A 198 5.61 1.07 -12.34
C ARG A 198 6.17 0.21 -11.22
N TRP A 199 5.57 0.28 -10.04
CA TRP A 199 5.79 -0.72 -9.00
C TRP A 199 5.06 -2.01 -9.35
N VAL A 200 5.70 -3.15 -9.16
CA VAL A 200 5.15 -4.48 -9.47
C VAL A 200 5.38 -5.40 -8.27
N LEU A 201 4.31 -5.98 -7.75
CA LEU A 201 4.38 -7.05 -6.76
C LEU A 201 4.37 -8.43 -7.45
N GLY A 202 5.41 -9.21 -7.20
CA GLY A 202 5.69 -10.52 -7.79
C GLY A 202 6.44 -10.39 -9.13
N ASN A 203 6.49 -11.50 -9.89
CA ASN A 203 7.29 -11.56 -11.12
C ASN A 203 6.91 -10.45 -12.11
N VAL A 204 7.91 -9.68 -12.54
CA VAL A 204 7.81 -8.70 -13.62
C VAL A 204 7.60 -9.42 -14.95
N LYS A 205 6.59 -8.98 -15.72
CA LYS A 205 6.20 -9.59 -17.00
C LYS A 205 6.19 -8.52 -18.09
N SER A 206 6.14 -8.93 -19.35
CA SER A 206 6.09 -8.01 -20.52
C SER A 206 5.07 -6.87 -20.38
N ARG A 207 3.89 -7.12 -19.79
CA ARG A 207 2.89 -6.07 -19.55
C ARG A 207 3.36 -4.94 -18.63
N ALA A 208 4.28 -5.23 -17.70
CA ALA A 208 4.79 -4.26 -16.73
C ALA A 208 5.72 -3.23 -17.38
N PHE A 209 6.13 -3.45 -18.63
CA PHE A 209 6.90 -2.52 -19.44
C PHE A 209 6.03 -1.70 -20.41
N LYS A 210 4.70 -1.91 -20.42
CA LYS A 210 3.83 -1.11 -21.28
C LYS A 210 3.84 0.35 -20.83
N PRO A 211 3.92 1.32 -21.75
CA PRO A 211 3.77 2.72 -21.42
C PRO A 211 2.46 2.98 -20.67
N ILE A 212 2.47 3.96 -19.77
CA ILE A 212 1.26 4.42 -19.09
C ILE A 212 0.41 5.17 -20.11
N VAL A 213 -0.76 4.62 -20.46
CA VAL A 213 -1.69 5.27 -21.38
C VAL A 213 -2.52 6.26 -20.58
N ARG A 214 -2.17 7.54 -20.68
CA ARG A 214 -2.97 8.62 -20.09
C ARG A 214 -4.03 9.03 -21.08
N ALA A 215 -5.28 9.11 -20.62
CA ALA A 215 -6.26 9.90 -21.34
C ALA A 215 -5.66 11.30 -21.51
N ALA A 216 -5.69 11.86 -22.71
CA ALA A 216 -5.22 13.22 -22.94
C ALA A 216 -5.99 14.13 -21.98
N SER A 217 -5.33 14.58 -20.91
CA SER A 217 -5.93 15.51 -19.97
C SER A 217 -6.33 16.73 -20.77
N ALA A 218 -7.64 16.94 -20.96
CA ALA A 218 -8.14 18.19 -21.48
C ALA A 218 -7.51 19.28 -20.62
N SER A 219 -6.66 20.11 -21.24
CA SER A 219 -6.10 21.31 -20.65
C SER A 219 -7.28 22.24 -20.33
N ALA A 220 -7.93 22.00 -19.20
CA ALA A 220 -9.00 22.81 -18.70
C ALA A 220 -8.42 23.54 -17.50
N ALA A 221 -8.26 24.84 -17.66
CA ALA A 221 -8.13 25.79 -16.58
C ALA A 221 -9.27 25.56 -15.58
N VAL A 222 -9.03 24.76 -14.54
CA VAL A 222 -9.95 24.65 -13.41
C VAL A 222 -9.61 25.81 -12.49
N GLY A 223 -10.43 26.86 -12.60
CA GLY A 223 -10.47 27.94 -11.64
C GLY A 223 -10.59 27.36 -10.23
N SER A 224 -9.72 27.87 -9.35
CA SER A 224 -9.65 27.61 -7.91
C SER A 224 -11.01 27.37 -7.27
N THR A 225 -11.44 26.10 -7.19
CA THR A 225 -12.42 25.70 -6.20
C THR A 225 -11.67 25.59 -4.88
N ARG A 226 -11.89 26.60 -4.03
CA ARG A 226 -11.43 26.73 -2.65
C ARG A 226 -11.23 25.36 -2.00
N ALA A 227 -9.97 24.94 -1.89
CA ALA A 227 -9.59 23.73 -1.17
C ALA A 227 -10.13 23.83 0.26
N VAL A 228 -11.00 22.90 0.64
CA VAL A 228 -11.34 22.69 2.04
C VAL A 228 -10.03 22.30 2.72
N ALA A 229 -9.57 23.12 3.67
CA ALA A 229 -8.38 22.83 4.43
C ALA A 229 -8.52 21.42 5.04
N PRO A 230 -7.60 20.49 4.76
CA PRO A 230 -7.69 19.16 5.35
C PRO A 230 -7.60 19.32 6.86
N THR A 231 -8.67 18.95 7.56
CA THR A 231 -8.61 18.63 9.00
C THR A 231 -7.50 17.59 9.12
N ALA A 232 -6.47 17.85 9.94
CA ALA A 232 -5.21 17.10 9.98
C ALA A 232 -5.41 15.58 9.85
N ALA A 233 -5.49 15.12 8.60
CA ALA A 233 -5.74 13.73 8.30
C ALA A 233 -4.40 13.05 8.49
N GLY A 234 -4.39 12.03 9.33
CA GLY A 234 -3.26 11.13 9.44
C GLY A 234 -2.92 10.51 8.08
N LYS A 235 -1.78 9.83 8.04
CA LYS A 235 -1.13 9.24 6.85
C LYS A 235 -2.01 8.35 5.95
N PHE A 236 -3.21 7.97 6.38
CA PHE A 236 -4.18 7.16 5.65
C PHE A 236 -5.49 7.89 5.36
N GLY A 237 -5.53 9.22 5.44
CA GLY A 237 -6.80 9.96 5.38
C GLY A 237 -7.67 9.71 6.62
N LEU A 238 -7.11 9.10 7.67
CA LEU A 238 -7.79 8.78 8.93
C LEU A 238 -7.36 9.77 10.01
N PRO A 239 -8.26 10.18 10.92
CA PRO A 239 -7.85 10.95 12.09
C PRO A 239 -6.81 10.18 12.91
N PRO A 240 -5.85 10.85 13.57
CA PRO A 240 -4.90 10.20 14.46
C PRO A 240 -5.66 9.39 15.52
N ALA A 241 -5.18 8.17 15.81
CA ALA A 241 -5.79 7.32 16.83
C ALA A 241 -5.85 8.08 18.16
N ALA A 242 -7.03 8.18 18.76
CA ALA A 242 -7.16 8.71 20.12
C ALA A 242 -6.37 7.80 21.06
N ASN A 243 -5.34 8.36 21.72
CA ASN A 243 -4.56 7.68 22.75
C ASN A 243 -5.38 7.52 24.03
#